data_AF-A0A9N9IRY6-F1
#
_entry.id   AF-A0A9N9IRY6-F1
#
_cell.length_a   1.000
_cell.length_b   1.000
_cell.length_c   1.000
_cell.angle_alpha   90.00
_cell.angle_beta   90.00
_cell.angle_gamma   90.00
#
_symmetry.space_group_name_H-M   'P 1'
#
loop_
_entity.id
_entity.type
_entity.pdbx_description
1 polymer ?
#
loop_
_entity_poly.entity_id
_entity_poly.type
_entity_poly.pdbx_seq_one_letter_code
_entity_poly.pdbx_strand_id
1 'polypeptide(L)'
;MRTITPLPIKDEEYQNIISDFNISSTFYTIHSILKIEMDCSFTNRFDSVMMWTWENPNLLRLFHGTKHTCDIWNLDDWRKLCNNSECGVCGILKFGPLLSKAKPNLAGTYLWYSPTVSMAHEYTGPLKLNDDGFRAMFVMNVIHGKPYSNSIVIEAQE
;
A
#
# COMPACT_ATOMS: atom_id res chain seq x y z
N MET A 1 -15.00 10.63 -7.54
CA MET A 1 -15.43 9.30 -8.02
C MET A 1 -14.21 8.42 -7.94
N ARG A 2 -14.35 7.24 -7.35
CA ARG A 2 -13.23 6.30 -7.22
C ARG A 2 -13.08 5.45 -8.46
N THR A 3 -11.84 5.19 -8.86
CA THR A 3 -11.51 4.35 -10.02
C THR A 3 -10.40 3.37 -9.66
N ILE A 4 -10.48 2.15 -10.19
CA ILE A 4 -9.39 1.18 -10.20
C ILE A 4 -9.19 0.85 -11.66
N THR A 5 -8.04 1.25 -12.19
CA THR A 5 -7.77 1.15 -13.62
C THR A 5 -6.48 0.36 -13.82
N PRO A 6 -6.49 -0.75 -14.57
CA PRO A 6 -5.27 -1.44 -14.92
C PRO A 6 -4.32 -0.53 -15.70
N LEU A 7 -3.06 -0.47 -15.27
CA LEU A 7 -2.02 0.24 -16.01
C LEU A 7 -1.49 -0.67 -17.13
N PRO A 8 -1.45 -0.20 -18.39
CA PRO A 8 -0.81 -0.92 -19.47
C PRO A 8 0.68 -1.16 -19.17
N ILE A 9 1.23 -2.29 -19.60
CA ILE A 9 2.66 -2.60 -19.40
C ILE A 9 3.57 -1.51 -20.00
N LYS A 10 3.16 -0.85 -21.09
CA LYS A 10 3.93 0.21 -21.74
C LYS A 10 3.79 1.59 -21.08
N ASP A 11 2.94 1.71 -20.07
CA ASP A 11 2.71 2.95 -19.36
C ASP A 11 3.95 3.34 -18.55
N GLU A 12 4.29 4.63 -18.54
CA GLU A 12 5.46 5.13 -17.81
C GLU A 12 5.33 4.91 -16.30
N GLU A 13 4.12 5.10 -15.74
CA GLU A 13 3.84 4.85 -14.32
C GLU A 13 4.01 3.37 -13.99
N TYR A 14 3.60 2.47 -14.89
CA TYR A 14 3.84 1.03 -14.76
C TYR A 14 5.34 0.74 -14.69
N GLN A 15 6.12 1.25 -15.65
CA GLN A 15 7.57 0.99 -15.71
C GLN A 15 8.31 1.55 -14.50
N ASN A 16 7.93 2.73 -14.03
CA ASN A 16 8.49 3.34 -12.83
C ASN A 16 8.22 2.51 -11.57
N ILE A 17 7.00 1.96 -11.42
CA ILE A 17 6.70 1.08 -10.28
C ILE A 17 7.51 -0.22 -10.36
N ILE A 18 7.67 -0.79 -11.56
CA ILE A 18 8.50 -1.99 -11.75
C ILE A 18 9.96 -1.72 -11.39
N SER A 19 10.52 -0.56 -11.75
CA SER A 19 11.91 -0.23 -11.37
C SER A 19 12.11 -0.13 -9.86
N ASP A 20 11.07 0.23 -9.11
CA ASP A 20 11.09 0.28 -7.64
C ASP A 20 10.98 -1.13 -7.02
N PHE A 21 10.54 -2.14 -7.77
CA PHE A 21 10.56 -3.55 -7.36
C PHE A 21 11.99 -4.12 -7.48
N ASN A 22 12.82 -3.84 -6.47
CA ASN A 22 14.21 -4.26 -6.36
C ASN A 22 14.42 -5.76 -6.02
N ILE A 23 13.46 -6.62 -6.33
CA ILE A 23 13.54 -8.07 -6.12
C ILE A 23 13.80 -8.74 -7.48
N SER A 24 14.59 -9.82 -7.49
CA SER A 24 14.74 -10.61 -8.72
C SER A 24 13.39 -11.13 -9.22
N SER A 25 13.11 -10.91 -10.50
CA SER A 25 11.91 -11.42 -11.19
C SER A 25 11.79 -12.95 -11.18
N THR A 26 12.82 -13.67 -10.74
CA THR A 26 12.76 -15.11 -10.52
C THR A 26 11.90 -15.52 -9.32
N PHE A 27 11.60 -14.61 -8.39
CA PHE A 27 10.84 -14.90 -7.18
C PHE A 27 9.36 -14.51 -7.24
N TYR A 28 8.94 -13.77 -8.27
CA TYR A 28 7.56 -13.33 -8.41
C TYR A 28 7.18 -13.11 -9.88
N THR A 29 5.88 -13.12 -10.15
CA THR A 29 5.32 -12.66 -11.42
C THR A 29 4.30 -11.58 -11.11
N ILE A 30 4.49 -10.39 -11.68
CA ILE A 30 3.48 -9.32 -11.56
C ILE A 30 2.35 -9.65 -12.52
N HIS A 31 1.18 -9.95 -11.95
CA HIS A 31 -0.03 -10.17 -12.71
C HIS A 31 -0.56 -8.86 -13.33
N SER A 32 -0.68 -7.81 -12.51
CA SER A 32 -1.23 -6.51 -12.92
C SER A 32 -0.81 -5.42 -11.95
N ILE A 33 -0.62 -4.20 -12.45
CA ILE A 33 -0.54 -2.99 -11.63
C ILE A 33 -1.83 -2.20 -11.85
N LEU A 34 -2.49 -1.84 -10.76
CA LEU A 34 -3.76 -1.13 -10.79
C LEU A 34 -3.56 0.27 -10.21
N LYS A 35 -3.93 1.29 -10.98
CA LYS A 35 -3.99 2.67 -10.50
C LYS A 35 -5.28 2.88 -9.73
N ILE A 36 -5.16 3.40 -8.51
CA ILE A 36 -6.27 3.63 -7.60
C ILE A 36 -6.46 5.13 -7.46
N GLU A 37 -7.62 5.64 -7.88
CA GLU A 37 -8.03 7.00 -7.59
C GLU A 37 -9.08 6.97 -6.48
N MET A 38 -8.76 7.59 -5.34
CA MET A 38 -9.66 7.71 -4.21
C MET A 38 -10.58 8.93 -4.38
N ASP A 39 -11.67 8.97 -3.62
CA ASP A 39 -12.57 10.14 -3.67
C ASP A 39 -11.86 11.40 -3.19
N CYS A 40 -12.35 12.55 -3.67
CA CYS A 40 -11.78 13.86 -3.33
C CYS A 40 -11.72 14.12 -1.83
N SER A 41 -12.61 13.53 -1.03
CA SER A 41 -12.55 13.64 0.43
C SER A 41 -11.27 13.05 1.05
N PHE A 42 -10.64 12.09 0.38
CA PHE A 42 -9.34 11.51 0.77
C PHE A 42 -8.19 12.30 0.16
N THR A 43 -8.24 12.59 -1.15
CA THR A 43 -7.16 13.32 -1.83
C THR A 43 -7.02 14.73 -1.27
N ASN A 44 -8.12 15.43 -0.99
CA ASN A 44 -8.09 16.77 -0.39
C ASN A 44 -7.40 16.80 0.98
N ARG A 45 -7.46 15.71 1.77
CA ARG A 45 -6.73 15.64 3.05
C ARG A 45 -5.23 15.56 2.81
N PHE A 46 -4.81 14.74 1.85
CA PHE A 46 -3.42 14.65 1.43
C PHE A 46 -2.92 15.99 0.88
N ASP A 47 -3.66 16.59 -0.06
CA ASP A 47 -3.34 17.87 -0.68
C ASP A 47 -3.30 19.00 0.36
N SER A 48 -4.21 18.99 1.32
CA SER A 48 -4.19 19.94 2.44
C SER A 48 -2.88 19.79 3.23
N VAL A 49 -2.50 18.57 3.66
CA VAL A 49 -1.25 18.37 4.41
C VAL A 49 -0.04 18.80 3.58
N MET A 50 -0.01 18.49 2.28
CA MET A 50 1.03 18.97 1.35
C MET A 50 1.14 20.50 1.32
N MET A 51 0.01 21.21 1.27
CA MET A 51 -0.01 22.67 1.34
C MET A 51 0.43 23.18 2.72
N TRP A 52 0.06 22.50 3.82
CA TRP A 52 0.40 22.88 5.19
C TRP A 52 1.84 22.60 5.61
N THR A 53 2.59 21.76 4.88
CA THR A 53 4.00 21.51 5.22
C THR A 53 4.96 22.68 4.95
N TRP A 54 4.48 23.78 4.33
CA TRP A 54 5.06 25.14 4.16
C TRP A 54 6.47 25.25 3.55
N GLU A 55 7.24 24.16 3.45
CA GLU A 55 8.56 24.07 2.83
C GLU A 55 8.72 22.66 2.25
N ASN A 56 8.58 22.49 0.93
CA ASN A 56 8.84 21.26 0.17
C ASN A 56 8.65 19.94 0.95
N PRO A 57 7.40 19.44 1.10
CA PRO A 57 7.16 18.15 1.72
C PRO A 57 8.03 17.06 1.08
N ASN A 58 8.77 16.34 1.92
CA ASN A 58 9.51 15.19 1.47
C ASN A 58 8.51 14.05 1.19
N LEU A 59 8.22 13.83 -0.09
CA LEU A 59 7.35 12.76 -0.54
C LEU A 59 8.18 11.50 -0.77
N LEU A 60 7.82 10.43 -0.06
CA LEU A 60 8.40 9.12 -0.26
C LEU A 60 7.38 8.22 -0.92
N ARG A 61 7.78 7.53 -1.98
CA ARG A 61 7.01 6.40 -2.51
C ARG A 61 7.39 5.16 -1.72
N LEU A 62 6.43 4.59 -1.02
CA LEU A 62 6.64 3.45 -0.13
C LEU A 62 5.65 2.33 -0.42
N PHE A 63 6.03 1.12 -0.02
CA PHE A 63 5.25 -0.10 -0.14
C PHE A 63 4.48 -0.39 1.15
N HIS A 64 3.25 -0.86 1.01
CA HIS A 64 2.44 -1.35 2.11
C HIS A 64 1.89 -2.75 1.80
N GLY A 65 2.37 -3.72 2.56
CA GLY A 65 1.85 -5.08 2.52
C GLY A 65 0.62 -5.23 3.41
N THR A 66 -0.40 -5.94 2.92
CA THR A 66 -1.57 -6.26 3.71
C THR A 66 -2.16 -7.60 3.29
N LYS A 67 -2.91 -8.22 4.21
CA LYS A 67 -3.56 -9.51 3.95
C LYS A 67 -4.90 -9.35 3.26
N HIS A 68 -5.34 -10.40 2.58
CA HIS A 68 -6.65 -10.44 1.91
C HIS A 68 -7.49 -11.65 2.33
N THR A 69 -8.81 -11.50 2.25
CA THR A 69 -9.76 -12.63 2.25
C THR A 69 -10.47 -12.79 0.92
N CYS A 70 -10.43 -11.75 0.08
CA CYS A 70 -11.09 -11.75 -1.22
C CYS A 70 -10.22 -12.43 -2.27
N ASP A 71 -10.84 -12.71 -3.41
CA ASP A 71 -10.12 -12.96 -4.65
C ASP A 71 -9.47 -11.65 -5.11
N ILE A 72 -8.14 -11.62 -5.09
CA ILE A 72 -7.34 -10.45 -5.49
C ILE A 72 -6.91 -10.51 -6.96
N TRP A 73 -7.24 -11.59 -7.68
CA TRP A 73 -6.93 -11.72 -9.10
C TRP A 73 -7.74 -10.74 -9.96
N ASN A 74 -8.94 -10.36 -9.49
CA ASN A 74 -9.87 -9.51 -10.22
C ASN A 74 -10.37 -8.33 -9.38
N LEU A 75 -9.48 -7.35 -9.15
CA LEU A 75 -9.76 -6.14 -8.37
C LEU A 75 -10.14 -4.92 -9.21
N ASP A 76 -10.40 -5.08 -10.51
CA ASP A 76 -10.63 -3.97 -11.46
C ASP A 76 -12.01 -3.26 -11.30
N ASP A 77 -12.88 -3.76 -10.42
CA ASP A 77 -14.21 -3.21 -10.19
C ASP A 77 -14.48 -3.04 -8.69
N TRP A 78 -14.64 -1.78 -8.28
CA TRP A 78 -15.01 -1.36 -6.92
C TRP A 78 -16.25 -2.08 -6.37
N ARG A 79 -17.19 -2.45 -7.23
CA ARG A 79 -18.44 -3.13 -6.84
C ARG A 79 -18.20 -4.57 -6.39
N LYS A 80 -17.06 -5.17 -6.77
CA LYS A 80 -16.69 -6.55 -6.43
C LYS A 80 -15.88 -6.65 -5.14
N LEU A 81 -15.54 -5.53 -4.50
CA LEU A 81 -14.77 -5.55 -3.26
C LEU A 81 -15.58 -6.19 -2.11
N CYS A 82 -15.00 -7.20 -1.46
CA CYS A 82 -15.67 -7.92 -0.38
C CYS A 82 -15.98 -7.02 0.84
N ASN A 83 -17.00 -7.38 1.61
CA ASN A 83 -17.41 -6.66 2.82
C ASN A 83 -16.78 -7.22 4.11
N ASN A 84 -15.79 -8.11 4.00
CA ASN A 84 -15.11 -8.65 5.17
C ASN A 84 -14.22 -7.56 5.80
N SER A 85 -14.48 -7.24 7.07
CA SER A 85 -13.77 -6.21 7.83
C SER A 85 -12.31 -6.53 8.12
N GLU A 86 -11.90 -7.78 7.96
CA GLU A 86 -10.52 -8.24 8.11
C GLU A 86 -9.74 -8.21 6.79
N CYS A 87 -10.42 -8.04 5.65
CA CYS A 87 -9.74 -7.94 4.36
C CYS A 87 -9.03 -6.59 4.24
N GLY A 88 -7.72 -6.58 4.45
CA GLY A 88 -6.89 -5.38 4.36
C GLY A 88 -6.95 -4.74 2.98
N VAL A 89 -6.88 -5.54 1.90
CA VAL A 89 -6.94 -5.04 0.51
C VAL A 89 -8.25 -4.30 0.24
N CYS A 90 -9.41 -4.96 0.44
CA CYS A 90 -10.69 -4.31 0.20
C CYS A 90 -10.96 -3.17 1.19
N GLY A 91 -10.48 -3.27 2.43
CA GLY A 91 -10.60 -2.23 3.44
C GLY A 91 -9.86 -0.96 3.04
N ILE A 92 -8.60 -1.07 2.61
CA ILE A 92 -7.79 0.06 2.14
C ILE A 92 -8.38 0.67 0.88
N LEU A 93 -8.79 -0.14 -0.08
CA LEU A 93 -9.49 0.38 -1.26
C LEU A 93 -10.73 1.18 -0.81
N LYS A 94 -11.59 0.63 0.05
CA LYS A 94 -12.85 1.29 0.46
C LYS A 94 -12.68 2.50 1.36
N PHE A 95 -11.62 2.60 2.15
CA PHE A 95 -11.58 3.60 3.21
C PHE A 95 -10.21 4.28 3.36
N GLY A 96 -9.26 3.95 2.49
CA GLY A 96 -7.85 4.28 2.69
C GLY A 96 -7.23 3.51 3.87
N PRO A 97 -5.94 3.75 4.14
CA PRO A 97 -5.29 3.24 5.35
C PRO A 97 -5.93 3.83 6.61
N LEU A 98 -6.44 2.96 7.49
CA LEU A 98 -7.09 3.37 8.74
C LEU A 98 -6.27 2.95 9.95
N LEU A 99 -5.88 3.91 10.79
CA LEU A 99 -5.13 3.64 12.03
C LEU A 99 -5.90 2.73 12.99
N SER A 100 -7.23 2.84 13.04
CA SER A 100 -8.10 1.98 13.86
C SER A 100 -8.12 0.52 13.43
N LYS A 101 -7.57 0.21 12.24
CA LYS A 101 -7.40 -1.15 11.71
C LYS A 101 -5.95 -1.63 11.78
N ALA A 102 -5.02 -0.78 12.20
CA ALA A 102 -3.63 -1.16 12.38
C ALA A 102 -3.50 -2.11 13.58
N LYS A 103 -2.71 -3.18 13.40
CA LYS A 103 -2.38 -4.08 14.51
C LYS A 103 -1.34 -3.40 15.40
N PRO A 104 -1.60 -3.22 16.71
CA PRO A 104 -0.61 -2.66 17.61
C PRO A 104 0.60 -3.58 17.73
N ASN A 105 1.77 -3.00 17.87
CA ASN A 105 3.02 -3.69 18.23
C ASN A 105 3.69 -2.97 19.41
N LEU A 106 4.92 -3.38 19.76
CA LEU A 106 5.67 -2.79 20.88
C LEU A 106 5.98 -1.30 20.70
N ALA A 107 6.03 -0.80 19.46
CA ALA A 107 6.20 0.62 19.20
C ALA A 107 4.88 1.39 19.34
N GLY A 108 3.73 0.74 19.19
CA GLY A 108 2.40 1.32 19.32
C GLY A 108 1.47 0.95 18.18
N THR A 109 0.43 1.76 17.98
CA THR A 109 -0.51 1.60 16.86
C THR A 109 -0.13 2.59 15.76
N TYR A 110 0.48 2.10 14.70
CA TYR A 110 0.92 2.90 13.54
C TYR A 110 0.60 2.19 12.23
N LEU A 111 0.52 2.98 11.16
CA LEU A 111 0.51 2.47 9.79
C LEU A 111 1.96 2.32 9.34
N TRP A 112 2.34 1.10 8.99
CA TRP A 112 3.71 0.76 8.61
C TRP A 112 3.86 0.74 7.09
N TYR A 113 4.93 1.36 6.60
CA TYR A 113 5.30 1.40 5.19
C TYR A 113 6.78 1.04 5.06
N SER A 114 7.15 0.49 3.91
CA SER A 114 8.49 -0.01 3.64
C SER A 114 9.09 0.70 2.43
N PRO A 115 10.38 1.07 2.45
CA PRO A 115 11.09 1.49 1.23
C PRO A 115 11.39 0.30 0.30
N THR A 116 11.29 -0.95 0.77
CA THR A 116 11.60 -2.16 0.01
C THR A 116 10.39 -3.07 -0.14
N VAL A 117 10.28 -3.70 -1.31
CA VAL A 117 9.22 -4.68 -1.60
C VAL A 117 9.38 -5.92 -0.73
N SER A 118 10.60 -6.37 -0.44
CA SER A 118 10.87 -7.60 0.30
C SER A 118 10.27 -7.55 1.70
N MET A 119 10.50 -6.46 2.42
CA MET A 119 9.91 -6.28 3.76
C MET A 119 8.39 -6.13 3.70
N ALA A 120 7.84 -5.41 2.72
CA ALA A 120 6.39 -5.31 2.58
C ALA A 120 5.74 -6.66 2.23
N HIS A 121 6.43 -7.51 1.46
CA HIS A 121 5.94 -8.82 1.02
C HIS A 121 5.61 -9.75 2.19
N GLU A 122 6.38 -9.72 3.28
CA GLU A 122 6.14 -10.54 4.48
C GLU A 122 4.77 -10.31 5.13
N TYR A 123 4.16 -9.14 4.87
CA TYR A 123 2.84 -8.77 5.40
C TYR A 123 1.69 -9.01 4.42
N THR A 124 1.98 -9.60 3.26
CA THR A 124 0.99 -9.90 2.23
C THR A 124 0.48 -11.34 2.31
N GLY A 125 -0.58 -11.64 1.55
CA GLY A 125 -1.13 -13.00 1.39
C GLY A 125 -2.47 -13.23 2.05
N PRO A 126 -3.01 -14.44 1.93
CA PRO A 126 -4.35 -14.71 2.39
C PRO A 126 -4.42 -14.79 3.92
N LEU A 127 -5.58 -14.46 4.50
CA LEU A 127 -5.88 -14.71 5.92
C LEU A 127 -6.27 -16.16 6.22
N LYS A 128 -6.65 -16.93 5.19
CA LYS A 128 -6.99 -18.36 5.30
C LYS A 128 -5.72 -19.19 5.55
N LEU A 129 -5.90 -20.34 6.21
CA LEU A 129 -4.83 -21.27 6.60
C LEU A 129 -3.97 -21.75 5.41
N ASN A 130 -4.60 -21.92 4.25
CA ASN A 130 -3.91 -22.35 3.05
C ASN A 130 -3.53 -21.15 2.19
N ASP A 131 -2.25 -21.08 1.88
CA ASP A 131 -1.70 -20.11 0.95
C ASP A 131 -2.23 -20.37 -0.47
N ASP A 132 -2.78 -19.35 -1.11
CA ASP A 132 -3.23 -19.42 -2.51
C ASP A 132 -2.17 -18.90 -3.50
N GLY A 133 -0.99 -18.50 -3.01
CA GLY A 133 0.13 -18.02 -3.81
C GLY A 133 -0.06 -16.61 -4.37
N PHE A 134 -1.21 -15.97 -4.15
CA PHE A 134 -1.47 -14.62 -4.62
C PHE A 134 -1.16 -13.60 -3.55
N ARG A 135 -0.61 -12.45 -3.96
CA ARG A 135 -0.25 -11.33 -3.09
C ARG A 135 -0.71 -10.03 -3.71
N ALA A 136 -1.17 -9.11 -2.87
CA ALA A 136 -1.46 -7.74 -3.26
C ALA A 136 -0.66 -6.81 -2.36
N MET A 137 -0.09 -5.76 -2.95
CA MET A 137 0.73 -4.77 -2.27
C MET A 137 0.32 -3.40 -2.78
N PHE A 138 0.26 -2.42 -1.88
CA PHE A 138 0.01 -1.04 -2.24
C PHE A 138 1.33 -0.29 -2.42
N VAL A 139 1.36 0.57 -3.43
CA VAL A 139 2.41 1.58 -3.62
C VAL A 139 1.76 2.93 -3.35
N MET A 140 2.31 3.69 -2.40
CA MET A 140 1.68 4.91 -1.90
C MET A 140 2.69 6.05 -1.81
N ASN A 141 2.23 7.26 -2.14
CA ASN A 141 2.95 8.47 -1.78
C ASN A 141 2.67 8.79 -0.31
N VAL A 142 3.74 8.88 0.49
CA VAL A 142 3.70 9.15 1.92
C VAL A 142 4.44 10.45 2.19
N ILE A 143 3.78 11.37 2.89
CA ILE A 143 4.39 12.63 3.31
C ILE A 143 5.27 12.35 4.51
N HIS A 144 6.59 12.45 4.32
CA HIS A 144 7.55 12.37 5.40
C HIS A 144 7.59 13.73 6.12
N GLY A 145 6.88 13.81 7.25
CA GLY A 145 6.98 14.94 8.16
C GLY A 145 8.34 14.98 8.87
N LYS A 146 8.67 16.10 9.53
CA LYS A 146 9.83 16.15 10.44
C LYS A 146 9.71 15.00 11.45
N PRO A 147 10.72 14.12 11.59
CA PRO A 147 10.65 13.02 12.53
C PRO A 147 10.37 13.56 13.93
N TYR A 148 9.33 13.04 14.57
CA TYR A 148 9.24 13.13 16.02
C TYR A 148 10.46 12.37 16.55
N SER A 149 11.27 13.03 17.39
CA SER A 149 12.59 12.56 17.86
C SER A 149 12.61 11.18 18.54
N ASN A 150 11.46 10.52 18.69
CA ASN A 150 11.30 9.20 19.32
C ASN A 150 10.90 8.08 18.34
N SER A 151 10.68 8.37 17.05
CA SER A 151 10.36 7.36 16.04
C SER A 151 11.63 6.85 15.37
N ILE A 152 12.41 6.03 16.08
CA ILE A 152 13.60 5.39 15.52
C ILE A 152 13.15 4.22 14.65
N VAL A 153 13.39 4.32 13.34
CA VAL A 153 13.38 3.16 12.43
C VAL A 153 14.62 2.35 12.79
N ILE A 154 14.45 1.20 13.43
CA ILE A 154 15.53 0.25 13.65
C ILE A 154 15.58 -0.61 12.41
N GLU A 155 16.61 -0.45 11.58
CA GLU A 155 17.01 -1.50 10.65
C GLU A 155 17.32 -2.74 11.49
N ALA A 156 16.51 -3.80 11.34
CA ALA A 156 16.85 -5.08 11.92
C ALA A 156 18.11 -5.58 11.21
N GLN A 157 19.25 -5.49 11.89
CA GLN A 157 20.44 -6.24 11.50
C GLN A 157 20.17 -7.72 11.74
N GLU A 158 20.43 -8.54 10.71
CA GLU A 158 20.45 -10.01 10.78
C GLU A 158 21.43 -10.55 11.84
#